data_AF-A0AAU6EEZ4-F1
#
_entry.id   AF-A0AAU6EEZ4-F1
#
_cell.length_a   1.000
_cell.length_b   1.000
_cell.length_c   1.000
_cell.angle_alpha   90.00
_cell.angle_beta   90.00
_cell.angle_gamma   90.00
#
_symmetry.space_group_name_H-M   'P 1'
#
loop_
_entity.id
_entity.type
_entity.pdbx_description
1 polymer ?
#
loop_
_entity_poly.entity_id
_entity_poly.type
_entity_poly.pdbx_seq_one_letter_code
_entity_poly.pdbx_strand_id
1 'polypeptide(L)' 'MTTNEERSRWIVHGERLIYDNRWIRLGLVDVAIPDGKRFEHHAVHPDRAAIAVVVDEQNRVLMM' A
#
# COMPACT_ATOMS: atom_id res chain seq x y z
N MET A 1 -4.87 -28.40 -9.29
CA MET A 1 -4.54 -28.29 -7.85
C MET A 1 -3.97 -26.89 -7.63
N THR A 2 -4.84 -25.89 -7.53
CA THR A 2 -4.46 -24.50 -7.28
C THR A 2 -4.07 -24.38 -5.81
N THR A 3 -2.84 -23.95 -5.55
CA THR A 3 -2.27 -23.83 -4.21
C THR A 3 -3.08 -22.83 -3.38
N ASN A 4 -3.11 -23.03 -2.06
CA ASN A 4 -3.93 -22.23 -1.13
C ASN A 4 -3.71 -20.71 -1.26
N GLU A 5 -2.54 -20.29 -1.76
CA GLU A 5 -2.19 -18.89 -2.04
C GLU A 5 -3.10 -18.21 -3.08
N GLU A 6 -3.62 -18.96 -4.05
CA GLU A 6 -4.50 -18.40 -5.08
C GLU A 6 -5.89 -18.04 -4.54
N ARG A 7 -6.30 -18.71 -3.45
CA ARG A 7 -7.56 -18.46 -2.73
C ARG A 7 -7.46 -17.36 -1.67
N SER A 8 -6.30 -16.72 -1.53
CA SER A 8 -6.11 -15.57 -0.65
C SER A 8 -5.71 -14.30 -1.43
N ARG A 9 -5.61 -14.41 -2.76
CA ARG A 9 -5.05 -13.36 -3.61
C ARG A 9 -6.06 -12.25 -3.84
N TRP A 10 -5.67 -11.04 -3.41
CA TRP A 10 -6.34 -9.81 -3.80
C TRP A 10 -6.06 -9.52 -5.27
N ILE A 11 -7.10 -9.31 -6.07
CA ILE A 11 -6.96 -9.00 -7.49
C ILE A 11 -7.35 -7.55 -7.71
N VAL A 12 -6.41 -6.77 -8.24
CA VAL A 12 -6.66 -5.38 -8.65
C VAL A 12 -7.11 -5.36 -10.10
N HIS A 13 -8.28 -4.80 -10.36
CA HIS A 13 -8.84 -4.65 -11.70
C HIS A 13 -8.53 -3.30 -12.34
N GLY A 14 -8.25 -2.29 -11.52
CA GLY A 14 -7.90 -0.95 -11.99
C GLY A 14 -7.88 0.04 -10.84
N GLU A 15 -7.46 1.26 -11.14
CA GLU A 15 -7.40 2.36 -10.19
C GLU A 15 -7.85 3.65 -10.86
N ARG A 16 -8.63 4.47 -10.14
CA ARG A 16 -9.04 5.80 -10.56
C ARG A 16 -8.55 6.84 -9.56
N LEU A 17 -7.78 7.81 -10.05
CA LEU A 17 -7.32 8.94 -9.25
C LEU A 17 -8.51 9.82 -8.82
N ILE A 18 -8.58 10.17 -7.54
CA ILE A 18 -9.62 11.04 -6.97
C ILE A 18 -9.06 12.30 -6.31
N TYR A 19 -7.76 12.32 -6.00
CA TYR A 19 -7.06 13.52 -5.51
C TYR A 19 -5.58 13.45 -5.84
N ASP A 20 -5.00 14.58 -6.23
CA ASP A 20 -3.59 14.70 -6.59
C ASP A 20 -3.02 16.03 -6.12
N ASN A 21 -1.93 15.96 -5.37
CA ASN A 21 -1.10 17.11 -5.04
C ASN A 21 0.38 16.71 -5.01
N ARG A 22 1.27 17.68 -4.78
CA ARG A 22 2.73 17.46 -4.81
C ARG A 22 3.27 16.46 -3.77
N TRP A 23 2.49 16.06 -2.78
CA TRP A 23 2.90 15.19 -1.67
C TRP A 23 2.18 13.83 -1.66
N ILE A 24 0.94 13.78 -2.18
CA ILE A 24 0.07 12.62 -2.08
C ILE A 24 -0.81 12.47 -3.31
N ARG A 25 -0.97 11.22 -3.76
CA ARG A 25 -2.04 10.81 -4.68
C ARG A 25 -2.98 9.85 -3.98
N LEU A 26 -4.28 10.06 -4.17
CA LEU A 26 -5.32 9.19 -3.65
C LEU A 26 -6.10 8.57 -4.81
N GLY A 27 -6.11 7.25 -4.85
CA GLY A 27 -6.86 6.46 -5.82
C GLY A 27 -8.01 5.69 -5.17
N LEU A 28 -9.02 5.36 -5.98
CA LEU A 28 -9.97 4.30 -5.71
C LEU A 28 -9.59 3.09 -6.54
N VAL A 29 -9.13 2.05 -5.87
CA VAL A 29 -8.71 0.79 -6.47
C VAL A 29 -9.88 -0.17 -6.47
N ASP A 30 -10.23 -0.66 -7.64
CA ASP A 30 -11.28 -1.66 -7.81
C ASP A 30 -10.70 -3.07 -7.60
N VAL A 31 -11.18 -3.75 -6.57
CA VAL A 31 -10.56 -4.97 -6.06
C VAL A 31 -11.54 -6.10 -5.86
N ALA A 32 -11.12 -7.30 -6.23
CA ALA A 32 -11.81 -8.53 -5.89
C ALA A 32 -11.07 -9.25 -4.75
N ILE A 33 -11.80 -9.55 -3.67
CA ILE A 33 -11.33 -10.42 -2.60
C ILE A 33 -11.71 -11.88 -2.90
N PRO A 34 -11.02 -12.85 -2.28
CA PRO A 34 -11.20 -14.26 -2.64
C PRO A 34 -12.59 -14.84 -2.35
N ASP A 35 -13.38 -14.19 -1.51
CA ASP A 35 -14.78 -14.56 -1.27
C ASP A 35 -15.72 -14.14 -2.42
N GLY A 36 -15.17 -13.54 -3.49
CA GLY A 36 -15.87 -13.14 -4.69
C GLY A 36 -16.43 -11.72 -4.65
N LYS A 37 -16.35 -11.01 -3.52
CA LYS A 37 -16.80 -9.61 -3.46
C LYS A 37 -15.83 -8.69 -4.18
N ARG A 38 -16.41 -7.76 -4.93
CA ARG A 38 -15.70 -6.68 -5.60
C ARG A 38 -16.13 -5.33 -5.02
N PHE A 39 -15.18 -4.47 -4.73
CA PHE A 39 -15.45 -3.15 -4.14
C PHE A 39 -14.36 -2.13 -4.47
N GLU A 40 -14.66 -0.84 -4.32
CA GLU A 40 -13.66 0.24 -4.40
C GLU A 40 -12.96 0.42 -3.04
N HIS A 41 -11.63 0.38 -3.03
CA HIS A 41 -10.79 0.62 -1.86
C HIS A 41 -9.95 1.89 -2.03
N HIS A 42 -9.85 2.73 -1.00
CA HIS A 42 -9.02 3.92 -1.05
C HIS A 42 -7.54 3.53 -0.93
N ALA A 43 -6.72 3.95 -1.89
CA ALA A 43 -5.28 3.75 -1.89
C ALA A 43 -4.54 5.07 -1.80
N VAL A 44 -3.65 5.18 -0.82
CA VAL A 44 -2.81 6.35 -0.60
C VAL A 44 -1.42 6.08 -1.15
N HIS A 45 -0.98 6.91 -2.09
CA HIS A 45 0.34 6.85 -2.70
C HIS A 45 1.14 8.09 -2.24
N PRO A 46 1.93 7.97 -1.15
CA PRO A 46 2.83 9.04 -0.75
C PRO A 46 3.94 9.20 -1.78
N ASP A 47 4.46 10.42 -1.93
CA ASP A 47 5.68 10.63 -2.72
C ASP A 47 6.89 9.93 -2.06
N ARG A 48 7.97 9.78 -2.84
CA ARG A 48 9.18 9.06 -2.41
C ARG A 48 9.77 9.69 -1.16
N ALA A 49 9.92 8.89 -0.11
CA ALA A 49 10.62 9.26 1.12
C ALA A 49 11.83 8.36 1.33
N ALA A 50 12.89 8.93 1.91
CA ALA A 50 14.03 8.18 2.42
C ALA A 50 14.03 8.28 3.95
N ILE A 51 14.20 7.13 4.62
CA ILE A 51 14.27 7.05 6.07
C ILE A 51 15.66 6.51 6.43
N ALA A 52 16.31 7.12 7.41
CA ALA A 52 17.57 6.66 7.96
C ALA A 52 17.44 6.46 9.48
N VAL A 53 18.12 5.45 10.00
CA VAL A 53 18.25 5.22 11.44
C VAL A 53 19.72 5.42 11.80
N VAL A 54 19.99 6.36 12.69
CA VAL A 54 21.34 6.60 13.22
C VAL A 54 21.44 5.89 14.57
N VAL A 55 22.46 5.05 14.71
CA VAL A 55 22.74 4.25 15.90
C VAL A 55 24.16 4.54 16.37
N ASP A 56 24.36 4.64 17.68
CA ASP A 56 25.69 4.76 18.28
C ASP A 56 26.26 3.40 18.72
N GLU A 57 27.49 3.40 19.24
CA GLU A 57 28.19 2.19 19.72
C GLU A 57 27.46 1.48 20.87
N GLN A 58 26.56 2.18 21.55
CA GLN A 58 25.76 1.70 22.67
C GLN A 58 24.36 1.21 22.24
N ASN A 59 24.08 1.10 20.94
CA ASN A 59 22.78 0.70 20.38
C ASN A 59 21.63 1.66 20.70
N ARG A 60 21.90 2.95 20.90
CA ARG A 60 20.86 3.97 21.10
C ARG A 60 20.46 4.58 19.76
N VAL A 61 19.19 4.97 19.63
CA VAL A 61 18.63 5.56 18.40
C VAL A 61 18.48 7.07 18.56
N LEU A 62 18.92 7.83 17.55
CA LEU A 62 18.60 9.25 17.46
C LEU A 62 17.13 9.45 17.01
N MET A 63 16.34 10.09 17.87
CA MET A 63 14.94 10.46 17.58
C MET A 63 14.86 11.97 17.29
N MET A 64 14.00 12.38 16.35
CA MET A 64 13.70 13.77 15.99
C MET A 64 12.27 14.13 16.42
#